data_AF-A0A7W8JJ83-F1
#
_entry.id   AF-A0A7W8JJ83-F1
#
_cell.length_a   1.000
_cell.length_b   1.000
_cell.length_c   1.000
_cell.angle_alpha   90.00
_cell.angle_beta   90.00
_cell.angle_gamma   90.00
#
_symmetry.space_group_name_H-M   'P 1'
#
loop_
_entity.id
_entity.type
_entity.pdbx_description
1 polymer ?
#
loop_
_entity_poly.entity_id
_entity_poly.type
_entity_poly.pdbx_seq_one_letter_code
_entity_poly.pdbx_strand_id
1 'polypeptide(L)'
;MKGTSILAFVTATLWALILLMGFGGIDTVRSQHVPGYPSVGQIHYYVYVPATLLALVIFTWALAARWQRFKILALAIILLALLFFPGYLFFYTGGV
;
A
#
# COMPACT_ATOMS: atom_id res chain seq x y z
N MET A 1 10.09 -12.88 -16.63
CA MET A 1 9.23 -11.86 -15.99
C MET A 1 8.02 -12.44 -15.23
N LYS A 2 7.66 -13.73 -15.43
CA LYS A 2 6.48 -14.33 -14.78
C LYS A 2 6.47 -14.15 -13.25
N GLY A 3 7.57 -14.51 -12.57
CA GLY A 3 7.67 -14.39 -11.10
C GLY A 3 7.52 -12.95 -10.57
N THR A 4 8.20 -11.97 -11.18
CA THR A 4 8.09 -10.55 -10.79
C THR A 4 6.68 -10.00 -11.00
N SER A 5 5.94 -10.52 -11.99
CA SER A 5 4.57 -10.08 -12.26
C SER A 5 3.58 -10.61 -11.24
N ILE A 6 3.75 -11.86 -10.81
CA ILE A 6 2.94 -12.45 -9.72
C ILE A 6 3.18 -11.67 -8.42
N LEU A 7 4.44 -11.41 -8.07
CA LEU A 7 4.76 -10.64 -6.87
C LEU A 7 4.19 -9.21 -6.93
N ALA A 8 4.38 -8.51 -8.06
CA ALA A 8 3.82 -7.17 -8.23
C ALA A 8 2.29 -7.17 -8.09
N PHE A 9 1.62 -8.15 -8.70
CA PHE A 9 0.17 -8.28 -8.64
C PHE A 9 -0.33 -8.52 -7.22
N VAL A 10 0.27 -9.47 -6.50
CA VAL A 10 -0.09 -9.76 -5.10
C VAL A 10 0.15 -8.53 -4.23
N THR A 11 1.34 -7.95 -4.28
CA THR A 11 1.71 -6.78 -3.47
C THR A 11 0.80 -5.58 -3.78
N ALA A 12 0.53 -5.30 -5.05
CA ALA A 12 -0.37 -4.21 -5.44
C ALA A 12 -1.80 -4.47 -4.96
N THR A 13 -2.30 -5.70 -5.08
CA THR A 13 -3.64 -6.05 -4.60
C THR A 13 -3.78 -5.84 -3.09
N LEU A 14 -2.78 -6.26 -2.31
CA LEU A 14 -2.78 -6.07 -0.86
C LEU A 14 -2.82 -4.58 -0.47
N TRP A 15 -1.95 -3.76 -1.05
CA TRP A 15 -1.94 -2.31 -0.78
C TRP A 15 -3.19 -1.60 -1.29
N ALA A 16 -3.77 -2.04 -2.42
CA ALA A 16 -5.02 -1.49 -2.93
C ALA A 16 -6.20 -1.83 -2.01
N LEU A 17 -6.30 -3.06 -1.51
CA LEU A 17 -7.34 -3.45 -0.56
C LEU A 17 -7.24 -2.64 0.74
N ILE A 18 -6.04 -2.48 1.28
CA ILE A 18 -5.82 -1.65 2.47
C ILE A 18 -6.16 -0.19 2.22
N LEU A 19 -5.81 0.36 1.06
CA LEU A 19 -6.19 1.73 0.71
C LEU A 19 -7.72 1.91 0.66
N LEU A 20 -8.44 0.95 0.05
CA LEU A 20 -9.90 0.97 0.00
C LEU A 20 -10.52 0.86 1.40
N MET A 21 -9.98 -0.03 2.25
CA MET A 21 -10.39 -0.14 3.65
C MET A 21 -10.10 1.15 4.44
N GLY A 22 -8.98 1.82 4.17
CA GLY A 22 -8.62 3.09 4.80
C GLY A 22 -9.60 4.21 4.45
N PHE A 23 -9.97 4.35 3.18
CA PHE A 23 -11.03 5.29 2.77
C PHE A 23 -12.38 4.95 3.39
N GLY A 24 -12.82 3.69 3.29
CA GLY A 24 -14.10 3.26 3.86
C GLY A 24 -14.17 3.43 5.38
N GLY A 25 -13.08 3.14 6.09
CA GLY A 25 -12.96 3.33 7.53
C GLY A 25 -13.05 4.81 7.92
N ILE A 26 -12.33 5.67 7.20
CA ILE A 26 -12.40 7.12 7.42
C ILE A 26 -13.81 7.65 7.19
N ASP A 27 -14.46 7.29 6.08
CA ASP A 27 -15.81 7.80 5.78
C ASP A 27 -16.84 7.29 6.78
N THR A 28 -16.72 6.04 7.24
CA THR A 28 -17.59 5.45 8.26
C THR A 28 -17.50 6.23 9.58
N VAL A 29 -16.29 6.51 10.07
CA VAL A 29 -16.12 7.26 11.34
C VAL A 29 -16.49 8.72 11.16
N ARG A 30 -16.17 9.33 10.02
CA ARG A 30 -16.58 10.70 9.68
C ARG A 30 -18.11 10.86 9.73
N SER A 31 -18.87 9.89 9.20
CA SER A 31 -20.35 9.94 9.25
C SER A 31 -20.94 9.91 10.66
N GLN A 32 -20.16 9.48 11.66
CA GLN A 32 -20.55 9.50 13.07
C GLN A 32 -20.29 10.85 13.74
N HIS A 33 -19.81 11.85 12.99
CA HIS A 33 -19.53 13.22 13.47
C HIS A 33 -18.58 13.27 14.69
N VAL A 34 -17.61 12.35 14.73
CA VAL A 34 -16.61 12.30 15.80
C VAL A 34 -15.78 13.59 15.79
N PRO A 35 -15.76 14.39 16.88
CA PRO A 35 -15.00 15.62 16.94
C PRO A 35 -13.50 15.39 16.70
N GLY A 36 -12.89 16.21 15.85
CA GLY A 36 -11.46 16.11 15.52
C GLY A 36 -11.09 14.98 14.56
N TYR A 37 -12.07 14.26 14.00
CA TYR A 37 -11.85 13.19 13.02
C TYR A 37 -12.15 13.63 11.57
N PRO A 38 -11.37 13.19 10.56
CA PRO A 38 -10.08 12.50 10.71
C PRO A 38 -8.96 13.49 11.03
N SER A 39 -8.02 13.08 11.88
CA SER A 39 -6.78 13.83 12.08
C SER A 39 -5.85 13.69 10.88
N VAL A 40 -4.92 14.64 10.70
CA VAL A 40 -3.93 14.60 9.61
C VAL A 40 -3.10 13.31 9.67
N GLY A 41 -2.76 12.84 10.87
CA GLY A 41 -2.04 11.58 11.06
C GLY A 41 -2.83 10.37 10.57
N GLN A 42 -4.15 10.35 10.79
CA GLN A 42 -5.02 9.27 10.31
C GLN A 42 -5.12 9.26 8.78
N ILE A 43 -5.29 10.43 8.15
CA ILE A 43 -5.30 10.51 6.68
C ILE A 43 -3.97 10.01 6.12
N HIS A 44 -2.84 10.45 6.69
CA HIS A 44 -1.53 10.02 6.23
C HIS A 44 -1.36 8.51 6.35
N TYR A 45 -1.68 7.97 7.51
CA TYR A 45 -1.48 6.56 7.81
C TYR A 45 -2.40 5.64 6.99
N TYR A 46 -3.70 5.94 6.91
CA TYR A 46 -4.70 5.08 6.26
C TYR A 46 -4.81 5.29 4.75
N VAL A 47 -4.40 6.45 4.22
CA VAL A 47 -4.55 6.79 2.80
C VAL A 47 -3.19 6.98 2.13
N TYR A 48 -2.37 7.92 2.59
CA TYR A 48 -1.15 8.28 1.85
C TYR A 48 -0.08 7.19 1.87
N VAL A 49 0.11 6.49 2.99
CA VAL A 49 1.09 5.38 3.05
C VAL A 49 0.70 4.24 2.09
N PRO A 50 -0.53 3.67 2.15
CA PRO A 50 -0.95 2.64 1.18
C PRO A 50 -0.92 3.12 -0.27
N ALA A 51 -1.38 4.35 -0.55
CA ALA A 51 -1.37 4.90 -1.91
C ALA A 51 0.05 5.06 -2.47
N THR A 52 0.99 5.52 -1.64
CA THR A 52 2.40 5.69 -2.04
C THR A 52 3.04 4.35 -2.36
N LEU A 53 2.84 3.33 -1.51
CA LEU A 53 3.41 2.01 -1.73
C LEU A 53 2.78 1.30 -2.94
N LEU A 54 1.47 1.45 -3.13
CA LEU A 54 0.77 0.97 -4.32
C LEU A 54 1.34 1.61 -5.60
N ALA A 55 1.45 2.94 -5.62
CA ALA A 55 1.99 3.67 -6.76
C ALA A 55 3.44 3.27 -7.05
N LEU A 56 4.26 3.10 -6.02
CA LEU A 56 5.65 2.69 -6.15
C LEU A 56 5.77 1.27 -6.75
N VAL A 57 4.93 0.32 -6.32
CA VAL A 57 4.90 -1.05 -6.85
C VAL A 57 4.48 -1.06 -8.32
N ILE A 58 3.40 -0.36 -8.67
CA ILE A 58 2.91 -0.28 -10.05
C ILE A 58 3.94 0.38 -10.95
N PHE A 59 4.50 1.52 -10.53
CA PHE A 59 5.46 2.29 -11.30
C PHE A 59 6.73 1.47 -11.55
N THR A 60 7.30 0.85 -10.52
CA THR A 60 8.56 0.08 -10.67
C THR A 60 8.36 -1.20 -11.48
N TRP A 61 7.22 -1.87 -11.35
CA TRP A 61 6.88 -3.01 -12.19
C TRP A 61 6.74 -2.58 -13.67
N ALA A 62 6.00 -1.50 -13.95
CA ALA A 62 5.83 -0.99 -15.32
C ALA A 62 7.18 -0.56 -15.92
N LEU A 63 8.03 0.07 -15.12
CA LEU A 63 9.39 0.46 -15.50
C LEU A 63 10.25 -0.75 -15.90
N ALA A 64 10.22 -1.82 -15.09
CA ALA A 64 10.94 -3.05 -15.38
C ALA A 64 10.36 -3.84 -16.57
N ALA A 65 9.05 -3.74 -16.81
CA ALA A 65 8.41 -4.33 -17.98
C ALA A 65 8.88 -3.65 -19.28
N ARG A 66 9.08 -2.32 -19.26
CA ARG A 66 9.61 -1.57 -20.40
C ARG A 66 11.12 -1.73 -20.58
N TRP A 67 11.87 -1.79 -19.49
CA TRP A 67 13.33 -1.74 -19.48
C TRP A 67 13.94 -2.77 -18.52
N GLN A 68 14.47 -3.86 -19.08
CA GLN A 68 15.00 -5.01 -18.30
C GLN A 68 16.09 -4.64 -17.28
N ARG A 69 16.86 -3.56 -17.51
CA ARG A 69 17.91 -3.11 -16.57
C ARG A 69 17.40 -2.76 -15.18
N PHE A 70 16.12 -2.41 -15.05
CA PHE A 70 15.51 -2.06 -13.76
C PHE A 70 14.86 -3.25 -13.04
N LYS A 71 14.94 -4.46 -13.60
CA LYS A 71 14.25 -5.64 -13.06
C LYS A 71 14.68 -5.99 -11.64
N ILE A 72 15.97 -5.88 -11.31
CA ILE A 72 16.49 -6.17 -9.97
C ILE A 72 15.99 -5.12 -8.97
N LEU A 73 16.05 -3.84 -9.35
CA LEU A 73 15.55 -2.74 -8.54
C LEU A 73 14.05 -2.88 -8.26
N ALA A 74 13.25 -3.17 -9.31
CA ALA A 74 11.82 -3.39 -9.16
C ALA A 74 11.51 -4.57 -8.25
N LEU A 75 12.24 -5.69 -8.38
CA LEU A 75 12.07 -6.84 -7.50
C LEU A 75 12.37 -6.48 -6.04
N ALA A 76 13.46 -5.76 -5.78
CA ALA A 76 13.82 -5.32 -4.43
C ALA A 76 12.74 -4.43 -3.81
N ILE A 77 12.21 -3.47 -4.58
CA ILE A 77 11.16 -2.57 -4.11
C ILE A 77 9.85 -3.33 -3.84
N ILE A 78 9.44 -4.23 -4.73
CA ILE A 78 8.24 -5.05 -4.55
C ILE A 78 8.35 -5.94 -3.30
N LEU A 79 9.52 -6.55 -3.09
CA LEU A 79 9.77 -7.39 -1.92
C LEU A 79 9.77 -6.56 -0.63
N LEU A 80 10.39 -5.38 -0.63
CA LEU A 80 10.39 -4.49 0.51
C LEU A 80 8.99 -4.01 0.87
N ALA A 81 8.18 -3.63 -0.14
CA ALA A 81 6.79 -3.25 0.06
C ALA A 81 5.94 -4.40 0.59
N LEU A 82 6.23 -5.65 0.18
CA LEU A 82 5.55 -6.84 0.70
C LEU A 82 5.98 -7.16 2.14
N LEU A 83 7.28 -7.05 2.45
CA LEU A 83 7.81 -7.32 3.78
C LEU A 83 7.36 -6.27 4.80
N PHE A 84 7.15 -5.02 4.36
CA PHE A 84 6.62 -3.95 5.20
C PHE A 84 5.15 -4.17 5.56
N PHE A 85 4.39 -4.93 4.75
CA PHE A 85 2.97 -5.15 4.92
C PHE A 85 2.55 -5.73 6.29
N PRO A 86 3.14 -6.85 6.81
CA PRO A 86 2.78 -7.37 8.13
C PRO A 86 3.10 -6.38 9.26
N GLY A 87 4.22 -5.66 9.17
CA GLY A 87 4.56 -4.61 10.14
C GLY A 87 3.54 -3.48 10.12
N TYR A 88 3.11 -3.06 8.93
CA TYR A 88 2.04 -2.08 8.77
C TYR A 88 0.72 -2.57 9.37
N LEU A 89 0.32 -3.83 9.09
CA LEU A 89 -0.92 -4.41 9.62
C LEU A 89 -0.96 -4.47 11.14
N PHE A 90 0.15 -4.80 11.79
CA PHE A 90 0.23 -4.84 13.25
C PHE A 90 -0.19 -3.49 13.87
N PHE A 91 0.29 -2.37 13.33
CA PHE A 91 -0.14 -1.05 13.81
C PHE A 91 -1.55 -0.68 13.32
N TYR A 92 -1.96 -1.20 12.16
CA TYR A 92 -3.25 -0.90 11.55
C TYR A 92 -4.41 -1.45 12.39
N THR A 93 -4.24 -2.63 12.98
CA THR A 93 -5.22 -3.28 13.86
C THR A 93 -5.09 -2.85 15.32
N GLY A 94 -4.16 -1.95 15.65
CA GLY A 94 -3.89 -1.55 17.03
C GLY A 94 -3.11 -2.58 17.84
N GLY A 95 -2.38 -3.48 17.18
CA GLY A 95 -1.54 -4.52 17.81
C GLY A 95 -2.29 -5.79 18.21
N VAL A 96 -3.51 -5.95 17.71
CA VAL A 96 -4.39 -7.12 17.93
C VAL A 96 -4.25 -8.10 16.77
#